data_AF-A0A7S6MAE3-F1
#
_entry.id   AF-A0A7S6MAE3-F1
#
_cell.length_a   1.000
_cell.length_b   1.000
_cell.length_c   1.000
_cell.angle_alpha   90.00
_cell.angle_beta   90.00
_cell.angle_gamma   90.00
#
_symmetry.space_group_name_H-M   'P 1'
#
loop_
_entity.id
_entity.type
_entity.pdbx_description
1 polymer ?
#
loop_
_entity_poly.entity_id
_entity_poly.type
_entity_poly.pdbx_seq_one_letter_code
_entity_poly.pdbx_strand_id
1 'polypeptide(L)' 'MVFRMQVPIAVERSDGEFATAARAEVELLYQAGRWRGQCRQPPVSTGFCDSMEAALVATAKDIAREWNAVGLESSQH' A
#
# COMPACT_ATOMS: atom_id res chain seq x y z
N MET A 1 -13.56 -19.98 4.07
CA MET A 1 -12.19 -19.92 4.60
C MET A 1 -11.74 -18.47 4.63
N VAL A 2 -11.12 -18.04 5.72
CA VAL A 2 -10.46 -16.74 5.84
C VAL A 2 -9.00 -16.99 6.14
N PHE A 3 -8.10 -16.40 5.37
CA PHE A 3 -6.68 -16.42 5.70
C PHE A 3 -6.04 -15.06 5.39
N ARG A 4 -4.92 -14.80 6.06
CA ARG A 4 -4.17 -13.55 5.97
C ARG A 4 -2.72 -13.86 5.65
N MET A 5 -2.09 -13.01 4.86
CA MET A 5 -0.68 -13.06 4.54
C MET A 5 -0.04 -11.71 4.80
N GLN A 6 1.07 -11.69 5.54
CA GLN A 6 1.89 -10.49 5.71
C GLN A 6 2.97 -10.49 4.63
N VAL A 7 3.03 -9.41 3.85
CA VAL A 7 3.96 -9.23 2.74
C VAL A 7 4.70 -7.92 2.94
N PRO A 8 6.00 -7.94 3.29
CA PRO A 8 6.80 -6.74 3.25
C PRO A 8 7.01 -6.35 1.78
N ILE A 9 6.70 -5.10 1.43
CA ILE A 9 6.99 -4.54 0.11
C ILE A 9 7.84 -3.29 0.23
N ALA A 10 8.66 -3.05 -0.80
CA ALA A 10 9.34 -1.78 -0.98
C ALA A 10 8.56 -0.97 -2.02
N VAL A 11 8.23 0.27 -1.67
CA VAL A 11 7.55 1.22 -2.55
C VAL A 11 8.37 2.49 -2.61
N GLU A 12 8.47 3.08 -3.80
CA GLU A 12 9.16 4.34 -3.98
C GLU A 12 8.39 5.47 -3.31
N ARG A 13 9.11 6.25 -2.49
CA ARG A 13 8.64 7.46 -1.84
C ARG A 13 9.49 8.62 -2.36
N SER A 14 8.84 9.65 -2.88
CA SER A 14 9.48 10.89 -3.31
C SER A 14 9.47 11.89 -2.15
N ASP A 15 10.64 12.28 -1.67
CA ASP A 15 10.85 13.31 -0.65
C ASP A 15 11.47 14.57 -1.28
N GLY A 16 10.79 15.12 -2.29
CA GLY A 16 11.28 16.25 -3.08
C GLY A 16 12.14 15.78 -4.25
N GLU A 17 13.45 16.10 -4.24
CA GLU A 17 14.38 15.76 -5.33
C GLU A 17 14.91 14.31 -5.29
N PHE A 18 14.63 13.57 -4.22
CA PHE A 18 15.10 12.19 -4.05
C PHE A 18 13.95 11.19 -4.06
N ALA A 19 14.25 9.99 -4.58
CA ALA A 19 13.38 8.84 -4.52
C ALA A 19 14.02 7.82 -3.57
N THR A 20 13.36 7.54 -2.45
CA THR A 20 13.81 6.55 -1.48
C THR A 20 12.86 5.37 -1.46
N ALA A 21 13.40 4.15 -1.43
CA ALA A 21 12.59 2.95 -1.25
C ALA A 21 12.18 2.83 0.22
N ALA A 22 10.90 3.06 0.50
CA ALA A 22 10.32 2.89 1.83
C ALA A 22 9.65 1.52 1.94
N ARG A 23 9.81 0.85 3.09
CA ARG A 23 9.21 -0.47 3.36
C ARG A 23 7.85 -0.31 4.02
N ALA A 24 6.86 -1.04 3.51
CA ALA A 24 5.53 -1.15 4.07
C ALA A 24 5.17 -2.61 4.34
N GLU A 25 4.59 -2.87 5.50
CA GLU A 25 4.04 -4.18 5.87
C GLU A 25 2.59 -4.27 5.38
N VAL A 26 2.36 -5.03 4.32
CA VAL A 26 1.03 -5.23 3.73
C VAL A 26 0.40 -6.51 4.25
N GLU A 27 -0.84 -6.41 4.74
CA GLU A 27 -1.70 -7.57 4.99
C GLU A 27 -2.59 -7.82 3.77
N LEU A 28 -2.44 -8.98 3.14
CA LEU A 28 -3.39 -9.50 2.16
C LEU A 28 -4.41 -10.39 2.86
N LEU A 29 -5.68 -10.02 2.80
CA LEU A 29 -6.81 -10.77 3.33
C LEU A 29 -7.53 -11.49 2.19
N TYR A 30 -7.67 -12.80 2.30
CA TYR A 30 -8.57 -13.58 1.46
C TYR A 30 -9.85 -13.94 2.20
N GLN A 31 -10.98 -13.53 1.64
CA GLN A 31 -12.31 -13.78 2.21
C GLN A 31 -13.31 -14.02 1.08
N ALA A 32 -14.08 -15.12 1.19
CA ALA A 32 -15.18 -15.44 0.28
C ALA A 32 -14.80 -15.41 -1.21
N GLY A 33 -13.63 -15.97 -1.57
CA GLY A 33 -13.20 -16.02 -2.97
C GLY A 33 -12.39 -14.80 -3.43
N ARG A 34 -12.29 -13.75 -2.60
CA ARG A 34 -11.77 -12.44 -3.00
C ARG A 34 -10.63 -11.98 -2.10
N TRP A 35 -9.78 -11.14 -2.67
CA TRP A 35 -8.59 -10.57 -2.05
C TRP A 35 -8.75 -9.09 -1.78
N ARG A 36 -8.18 -8.62 -0.67
CA ARG A 36 -8.02 -7.21 -0.34
C ARG A 36 -6.65 -7.04 0.28
N GLY A 37 -5.98 -5.93 0.00
CA GLY A 37 -4.77 -5.53 0.73
C GLY A 37 -5.02 -4.38 1.69
N GLN A 38 -4.28 -4.39 2.79
CA GLN A 38 -4.33 -3.41 3.85
C GLN A 38 -2.91 -3.07 4.30
N CYS A 39 -2.67 -1.82 4.69
CA CYS A 39 -1.45 -1.42 5.36
C CYS A 39 -1.80 -0.46 6.49
N ARG A 40 -1.03 -0.50 7.57
CA ARG A 40 -1.22 0.42 8.71
C ARG A 40 -0.39 1.69 8.57
N GLN A 41 0.73 1.63 7.85
CA GLN A 41 1.70 2.71 7.71
C GLN A 41 2.25 2.69 6.27
N PRO A 42 1.67 3.49 5.36
CA PRO A 42 0.56 4.42 5.55
C PRO A 42 -0.79 3.69 5.66
N PRO A 43 -1.82 4.30 6.27
CA PRO A 43 -3.13 3.66 6.42
C PRO A 43 -3.83 3.55 5.07
N VAL A 44 -3.80 2.36 4.46
CA VAL A 44 -4.50 2.08 3.19
C VAL A 44 -5.35 0.82 3.29
N SER A 45 -6.48 0.81 2.58
CA SER A 45 -7.30 -0.39 2.40
C SER A 45 -7.95 -0.39 1.02
N THR A 46 -7.64 -1.40 0.22
CA THR A 46 -8.17 -1.52 -1.15
C THR A 46 -9.59 -2.10 -1.17
N GLY A 47 -10.26 -2.09 -2.31
CA GLY A 47 -11.48 -2.88 -2.53
C GLY A 47 -11.19 -4.39 -2.57
N PHE A 48 -12.23 -5.22 -2.48
CA PHE A 48 -12.08 -6.65 -2.78
C PHE A 48 -11.93 -6.87 -4.30
N CYS A 49 -10.99 -7.71 -4.71
CA CYS A 49 -10.73 -8.11 -6.11
C CYS A 49 -10.52 -9.62 -6.23
N ASP A 50 -10.42 -10.12 -7.47
CA ASP A 50 -10.45 -11.56 -7.72
C ASP A 50 -9.05 -12.21 -7.71
N SER A 51 -7.98 -11.42 -7.74
CA SER A 51 -6.61 -11.92 -7.69
C SER A 51 -5.77 -11.31 -6.56
N MET A 52 -4.89 -12.14 -6.01
CA MET A 52 -3.91 -11.74 -5.00
C MET A 52 -2.97 -10.64 -5.53
N GLU A 53 -2.52 -10.79 -6.78
CA GLU A 53 -1.65 -9.83 -7.46
C GLU A 53 -2.33 -8.47 -7.62
N ALA A 54 -3.60 -8.43 -8.03
CA ALA A 54 -4.33 -7.17 -8.15
C ALA A 54 -4.47 -6.47 -6.79
N ALA A 55 -4.74 -7.22 -5.72
CA ALA A 55 -4.79 -6.66 -4.37
C ALA A 55 -3.43 -6.08 -3.94
N LEU A 56 -2.34 -6.80 -4.22
CA LEU A 56 -0.99 -6.35 -3.90
C LEU A 56 -0.61 -5.08 -4.66
N VAL A 57 -0.80 -5.07 -5.99
CA VAL A 57 -0.49 -3.92 -6.85
C VAL A 57 -1.34 -2.70 -6.49
N ALA A 58 -2.64 -2.89 -6.25
CA ALA A 58 -3.52 -1.79 -5.82
C ALA A 58 -3.06 -1.21 -4.48
N THR A 59 -2.67 -2.06 -3.54
CA THR A 59 -2.21 -1.60 -2.21
C THR A 59 -0.88 -0.87 -2.31
N ALA A 60 0.07 -1.36 -3.11
CA ALA A 60 1.34 -0.67 -3.36
C ALA A 60 1.15 0.71 -3.99
N LYS A 61 0.21 0.85 -4.94
CA LYS A 61 -0.14 2.14 -5.56
C LYS A 61 -0.75 3.11 -4.55
N ASP A 62 -1.65 2.64 -3.69
CA ASP A 62 -2.25 3.47 -2.65
C ASP A 62 -1.22 3.90 -1.61
N ILE A 63 -0.28 3.01 -1.23
CA ILE A 63 0.85 3.34 -0.35
C ILE A 63 1.71 4.44 -0.95
N ALA A 64 2.11 4.31 -2.22
CA ALA A 64 2.91 5.31 -2.92
C ALA A 64 2.19 6.67 -2.90
N ARG A 65 0.88 6.67 -3.17
CA ARG A 65 0.05 7.88 -3.19
C ARG A 65 0.02 8.55 -1.82
N GLU A 66 -0.24 7.80 -0.75
CA GLU A 66 -0.30 8.35 0.61
C GLU A 66 1.05 8.93 1.05
N TRP A 67 2.14 8.21 0.82
CA TRP A 67 3.47 8.70 1.19
C TRP A 67 3.90 9.95 0.41
N ASN A 68 3.48 10.07 -0.84
CA ASN A 68 3.78 11.23 -1.69
C ASN A 68 2.80 12.39 -1.47
N ALA A 69 1.59 12.14 -0.97
CA ALA A 69 0.63 13.19 -0.60
C ALA A 69 1.15 14.04 0.58
N VAL A 70 1.79 13.40 1.58
CA VAL A 70 2.39 14.07 2.74
C VAL A 70 3.52 15.05 2.33
N GLY A 71 4.19 14.81 1.20
CA GLY A 71 5.24 15.68 0.67
C GLY A 71 4.74 17.04 0.16
N LEU A 72 3.47 17.14 -0.25
CA LEU A 72 2.89 18.37 -0.79
C LEU A 72 2.50 19.40 0.29
N GLU A 73 2.22 18.94 1.51
CA GLU A 73 1.82 19.81 2.62
C GLU A 73 3.01 20.51 3.29
N SER A 74 4.22 19.95 3.16
CA SER A 74 5.43 20.47 3.81
C SER A 74 6.18 21.52 2.97
N SER A 75 5.78 21.76 1.72
CA SER A 75 6.44 22.72 0.81
C SER A 75 5.70 24.06 0.68
N GLN A 76 4.72 24.34 1.54
CA GLN A 76 3.95 25.60 1.53
C GLN A 76 4.22 26.53 2.73
N HIS A 77 5.30 26.31 3.49
CA HIS A 77 5.71 27.22 4.57
C HIS A 77 7.12 27.75 4.41
#